data_AF-A0A0H3GRP9-F1
#
_entry.id   AF-A0A0H3GRP9-F1
#
_cell.length_a   1.000
_cell.length_b   1.000
_cell.length_c   1.000
_cell.angle_alpha   90.00
_cell.angle_beta   90.00
_cell.angle_gamma   90.00
#
_symmetry.space_group_name_H-M   'P 1'
#
loop_
_entity.id
_entity.type
_entity.pdbx_description
1 polymer ?
#
loop_
_entity_poly.entity_id
_entity_poly.type
_entity_poly.pdbx_seq_one_letter_code
_entity_poly.pdbx_strand_id
1 'polypeptide(L)'
;MLAQILEQREGVEAAQNYVTRQLERHPTMRVFHKLMDYHLNEAEEGRAKESLGVLRNMVGEQVRSKPRYRCQKCGFTAHTLYWHCPSCRSWATIKPIRGLDGQ
;
A
#
# COMPACT_ATOMS: atom_id res chain seq x y z
N MET A 1 -6.74 -4.12 8.62
CA MET A 1 -7.17 -3.05 7.66
C MET A 1 -8.69 -3.02 7.64
N LEU A 2 -9.36 -1.87 7.53
CA LEU A 2 -10.84 -1.80 7.55
C LEU A 2 -11.50 -2.73 6.50
N ALA A 3 -10.88 -2.87 5.32
CA ALA A 3 -11.31 -3.82 4.29
C ALA A 3 -11.42 -5.28 4.80
N GLN A 4 -10.50 -5.74 5.65
CA GLN A 4 -10.55 -7.10 6.22
C GLN A 4 -11.73 -7.26 7.20
N ILE A 5 -12.07 -6.20 7.92
CA ILE A 5 -13.22 -6.20 8.83
C ILE A 5 -14.52 -6.28 8.02
N LEU A 6 -14.61 -5.50 6.94
CA LEU A 6 -15.74 -5.56 6.01
C LEU A 6 -15.85 -6.93 5.33
N GLU A 7 -14.73 -7.50 4.90
CA GLU A 7 -14.69 -8.84 4.30
C GLU A 7 -15.25 -9.92 5.25
N GLN A 8 -14.92 -9.84 6.53
CA GLN A 8 -15.41 -10.77 7.55
C GLN A 8 -16.88 -10.55 7.94
N ARG A 9 -17.39 -9.32 7.85
CA ARG A 9 -18.74 -8.96 8.31
C ARG A 9 -19.79 -8.95 7.22
N GLU A 10 -19.42 -8.50 6.02
CA GLU A 10 -20.31 -8.18 4.91
C GLU A 10 -19.91 -8.90 3.62
N GLY A 11 -18.80 -9.66 3.63
CA GLY A 11 -18.34 -10.45 2.49
C GLY A 11 -17.33 -9.76 1.59
N VAL A 12 -16.78 -10.53 0.64
CA VAL A 12 -15.70 -10.11 -0.26
C VAL A 12 -16.13 -8.95 -1.16
N GLU A 13 -17.35 -8.99 -1.70
CA GLU A 13 -17.87 -7.95 -2.59
C GLU A 13 -17.94 -6.58 -1.89
N ALA A 14 -18.43 -6.54 -0.64
CA ALA A 14 -18.47 -5.32 0.15
C ALA A 14 -17.06 -4.75 0.40
N ALA A 15 -16.09 -5.62 0.70
CA ALA A 15 -14.71 -5.25 0.90
C ALA A 15 -14.04 -4.73 -0.38
N GLN A 16 -14.28 -5.37 -1.53
CA GLN A 16 -13.79 -4.97 -2.84
C GLN A 16 -14.35 -3.60 -3.24
N ASN A 17 -15.67 -3.39 -3.10
CA ASN A 17 -16.31 -2.10 -3.34
C ASN A 17 -15.74 -0.98 -2.47
N TYR A 18 -15.47 -1.27 -1.18
CA TYR A 18 -14.80 -0.33 -0.29
C TYR A 18 -13.39 -0.01 -0.78
N VAL A 19 -12.57 -1.02 -1.12
CA VAL A 19 -11.19 -0.84 -1.58
C VAL A 19 -11.14 -0.05 -2.89
N THR A 20 -12.01 -0.35 -3.85
CA THR A 20 -12.12 0.40 -5.12
C THR A 20 -12.41 1.88 -4.85
N ARG A 21 -13.41 2.19 -4.01
CA ARG A 21 -13.74 3.57 -3.65
C ARG A 21 -12.60 4.28 -2.91
N GLN A 22 -11.87 3.57 -2.05
CA GLN A 22 -10.70 4.13 -1.38
C GLN A 22 -9.57 4.40 -2.37
N LEU A 23 -9.36 3.54 -3.36
CA LEU A 23 -8.31 3.72 -4.36
C LEU A 23 -8.58 4.95 -5.25
N GLU A 24 -9.84 5.18 -5.64
CA GLU A 24 -10.25 6.37 -6.40
C GLU A 24 -10.02 7.67 -5.61
N ARG A 25 -10.31 7.66 -4.31
CA ARG A 25 -10.17 8.84 -3.44
C ARG A 25 -8.72 9.09 -3.01
N HIS A 26 -7.99 8.01 -2.72
CA HIS A 26 -6.65 8.03 -2.15
C HIS A 26 -5.77 6.98 -2.87
N PRO A 27 -5.27 7.28 -4.08
CA PRO A 27 -4.46 6.35 -4.86
C PRO A 27 -3.16 6.02 -4.14
N THR A 28 -3.02 4.76 -3.69
CA THR A 28 -1.77 4.26 -3.08
C THR A 28 -1.46 2.86 -3.62
N MET A 29 -0.17 2.55 -3.78
CA MET A 29 0.29 1.23 -4.22
C MET A 29 -0.14 0.11 -3.29
N ARG A 30 -0.30 0.40 -1.99
CA ARG A 30 -0.75 -0.56 -0.98
C ARG A 30 -2.22 -0.95 -1.17
N VAL A 31 -3.08 0.04 -1.43
CA VAL A 31 -4.50 -0.20 -1.69
C VAL A 31 -4.68 -0.85 -3.06
N PHE A 32 -3.90 -0.41 -4.06
CA PHE A 32 -3.91 -1.02 -5.40
C PHE A 32 -3.52 -2.50 -5.34
N HIS A 33 -2.43 -2.85 -4.63
CA HIS A 33 -2.04 -4.24 -4.42
C HIS A 33 -3.16 -5.07 -3.78
N LYS A 34 -3.90 -4.52 -2.81
CA LYS A 34 -5.03 -5.21 -2.18
C LYS A 34 -6.21 -5.39 -3.14
N LEU A 35 -6.48 -4.44 -4.03
CA LEU A 35 -7.47 -4.60 -5.08
C LEU A 35 -7.08 -5.71 -6.06
N MET A 36 -5.80 -5.78 -6.42
CA MET A 36 -5.26 -6.86 -7.26
C MET A 36 -5.41 -8.24 -6.60
N ASP A 37 -5.27 -8.34 -5.27
CA ASP A 37 -5.52 -9.60 -4.54
C ASP A 37 -6.97 -10.08 -4.76
N TYR A 38 -7.96 -9.19 -4.72
CA TYR A 38 -9.36 -9.56 -4.96
C TYR A 38 -9.58 -10.04 -6.39
N HIS A 39 -9.12 -9.27 -7.38
CA HIS A 39 -9.24 -9.67 -8.79
C HIS A 39 -8.51 -10.97 -9.11
N LEU A 40 -7.37 -11.23 -8.48
CA LEU A 40 -6.62 -12.48 -8.68
C LEU A 40 -7.37 -13.70 -8.09
N ASN A 41 -8.06 -13.51 -6.96
CA ASN A 41 -8.85 -14.57 -6.33
C ASN A 41 -10.12 -14.92 -7.13
N GLU A 42 -10.72 -13.94 -7.80
CA GLU A 42 -11.93 -14.13 -8.63
C GLU A 42 -11.61 -14.58 -10.07
N ALA A 43 -10.38 -14.36 -10.54
CA ALA A 43 -10.00 -14.67 -11.91
C ALA A 43 -10.06 -16.18 -12.22
N GLU A 44 -10.65 -16.51 -13.36
CA GLU A 44 -10.61 -17.84 -13.97
C GLU A 44 -9.17 -18.24 -14.35
N GLU A 45 -8.89 -19.53 -14.36
CA GLU A 45 -7.59 -20.05 -14.75
C GLU A 45 -7.25 -19.69 -16.20
N GLY A 46 -5.98 -19.32 -16.43
CA GLY A 46 -5.46 -19.00 -17.75
C GLY A 46 -4.47 -17.85 -17.76
N ARG A 47 -3.99 -17.51 -18.96
CA ARG A 47 -2.93 -16.49 -19.17
C ARG A 47 -3.23 -15.13 -18.54
N ALA A 48 -4.50 -14.74 -18.45
CA ALA A 48 -4.90 -13.48 -17.83
C ALA A 48 -4.62 -13.48 -16.31
N LYS A 49 -4.98 -14.56 -15.61
CA LYS A 49 -4.72 -14.74 -14.18
C LYS A 49 -3.23 -14.82 -13.88
N GLU A 50 -2.47 -15.56 -14.70
CA GLU A 50 -1.01 -15.63 -14.59
C GLU A 50 -0.37 -14.24 -14.74
N SER A 51 -0.78 -13.48 -15.77
CA SER A 51 -0.28 -12.13 -16.01
C SER A 51 -0.62 -11.17 -14.86
N LEU A 52 -1.85 -11.25 -14.33
CA LEU A 52 -2.28 -10.48 -13.17
C LEU A 52 -1.45 -10.83 -11.93
N GLY A 53 -1.14 -12.12 -11.72
CA GLY A 53 -0.29 -12.59 -10.64
C GLY A 53 1.13 -12.00 -10.71
N VAL A 54 1.73 -11.96 -11.90
CA VAL A 54 3.05 -11.34 -12.12
C VAL A 54 3.01 -9.84 -11.79
N LEU A 55 2.02 -9.11 -12.31
CA LEU A 55 1.86 -7.68 -12.05
C LEU A 55 1.68 -7.41 -10.55
N ARG A 56 0.84 -8.20 -9.88
CA ARG A 56 0.57 -8.09 -8.44
C ARG A 56 1.84 -8.31 -7.63
N ASN A 57 2.64 -9.31 -7.97
CA ASN A 57 3.92 -9.57 -7.32
C ASN A 57 4.92 -8.42 -7.51
N MET A 58 4.99 -7.85 -8.72
CA MET A 58 5.85 -6.68 -9.00
C MET A 58 5.45 -5.46 -8.16
N VAL A 59 4.14 -5.16 -8.08
CA VAL A 59 3.63 -4.10 -7.19
C VAL A 59 3.98 -4.39 -5.74
N GLY A 60 3.90 -5.65 -5.32
CA GLY A 60 4.25 -6.08 -3.97
C GLY A 60 5.72 -5.85 -3.62
N GLU A 61 6.64 -6.14 -4.54
CA GLU A 61 8.07 -5.83 -4.39
C GLU A 61 8.33 -4.33 -4.34
N GLN A 62 7.67 -3.56 -5.21
CA GLN A 62 7.78 -2.11 -5.19
C GLN A 62 7.35 -1.54 -3.83
N VAL A 63 6.21 -1.98 -3.29
CA VAL A 63 5.72 -1.56 -1.97
C VAL A 63 6.71 -1.92 -0.85
N ARG A 64 7.34 -3.11 -0.91
CA ARG A 64 8.33 -3.56 0.08
C ARG A 64 9.62 -2.73 0.04
N SER A 65 10.10 -2.39 -1.14
CA SER A 65 11.37 -1.68 -1.32
C SER A 65 11.33 -0.22 -0.88
N LYS A 66 10.15 0.41 -0.87
CA LYS A 66 10.01 1.85 -0.59
C LYS A 66 10.20 2.18 0.89
N PRO A 67 10.90 3.28 1.22
CA PRO A 67 10.97 3.76 2.58
C PRO A 67 9.58 4.19 3.06
N ARG A 68 9.28 3.96 4.34
CA ARG A 68 7.99 4.29 4.94
C ARG A 68 7.93 5.70 5.51
N TYR A 69 9.10 6.27 5.83
CA TYR A 69 9.22 7.53 6.54
C TYR A 69 10.23 8.45 5.86
N ARG A 70 9.99 9.77 5.98
CA ARG A 70 10.87 10.82 5.48
C ARG A 70 10.98 11.94 6.51
N CYS A 71 12.19 12.44 6.74
CA CYS A 71 12.44 13.68 7.47
C CYS A 71 11.91 14.86 6.65
N GLN A 72 10.95 15.59 7.18
CA GLN A 72 10.40 16.79 6.54
C GLN A 72 11.38 17.98 6.52
N LYS A 73 12.49 17.90 7.26
CA LYS A 73 13.52 18.94 7.31
C LYS A 73 14.67 18.73 6.32
N CYS A 74 15.20 17.51 6.20
CA CYS A 74 16.36 17.24 5.33
C CYS A 74 16.12 16.16 4.27
N GLY A 75 14.96 15.54 4.22
CA GLY A 75 14.64 14.51 3.23
C GLY A 75 15.14 13.10 3.54
N PHE A 76 15.90 12.87 4.63
CA PHE A 76 16.35 11.54 5.05
C PHE A 76 15.18 10.54 5.09
N THR A 77 15.32 9.39 4.41
CA THR A 77 14.31 8.34 4.33
C THR A 77 14.69 7.12 5.16
N ALA A 78 13.70 6.47 5.78
CA ALA A 78 13.91 5.25 6.57
C ALA A 78 12.72 4.28 6.46
N HIS A 79 12.96 3.00 6.73
CA HIS A 79 11.92 1.97 6.83
C HIS A 79 11.22 1.96 8.20
N THR A 80 11.90 2.45 9.24
CA THR A 80 11.40 2.57 10.61
C THR A 80 11.32 4.04 11.03
N LEU A 81 10.52 4.31 12.06
CA LEU A 81 10.38 5.66 12.60
C LEU A 81 11.58 5.99 13.48
N TYR A 82 12.21 7.13 13.22
CA TYR A 82 13.21 7.74 14.11
C TYR A 82 12.65 9.03 14.69
N TRP A 83 12.64 9.13 16.02
CA TRP A 83 12.23 10.36 16.71
C TRP A 83 13.25 11.48 16.54
N HIS A 84 14.53 11.12 16.52
CA HIS A 84 15.67 12.01 16.30
C HIS A 84 16.27 11.68 14.93
N CYS A 85 16.25 12.63 13.99
CA CYS A 85 16.71 12.39 12.63
C CYS A 85 18.22 12.09 12.59
N PRO A 86 18.66 10.91 12.09
CA PRO A 86 20.08 10.56 12.02
C PRO A 86 20.92 11.50 11.14
N SER A 87 20.29 12.15 10.15
CA SER A 87 20.96 13.06 9.21
C SER A 87 21.08 14.48 9.78
N CYS A 88 19.95 15.15 10.05
CA CYS A 88 19.95 16.57 10.45
C CYS A 88 19.81 16.82 11.95
N ARG A 89 19.85 15.76 12.77
CA ARG A 89 19.79 15.82 14.24
C ARG A 89 18.57 16.57 14.80
N SER A 90 17.50 16.65 14.02
CA SER A 90 16.27 17.35 14.41
C SER A 90 15.24 16.38 14.96
N TRP A 91 14.57 16.77 16.04
CA TRP A 91 13.55 15.98 16.71
C TRP A 91 12.18 16.10 16.03
N ALA A 92 11.39 15.04 16.08
CA ALA A 92 10.00 14.97 15.62
C ALA A 92 9.74 15.38 14.15
N THR A 93 10.79 15.36 13.30
CA THR A 93 10.72 15.76 11.89
C THR A 93 10.44 14.61 10.92
N ILE A 94 10.58 13.34 11.35
CA ILE A 94 10.36 12.18 10.49
C ILE A 94 8.88 11.78 10.55
N LYS A 95 8.21 11.80 9.39
CA LYS A 95 6.79 11.48 9.23
C LYS A 95 6.59 10.37 8.20
N PRO A 96 5.46 9.65 8.21
CA PRO A 96 5.11 8.73 7.14
C PRO A 96 5.11 9.43 5.79
N ILE A 97 5.64 8.76 4.77
CA ILE A 97 5.52 9.22 3.37
C ILE A 97 4.06 9.05 2.95
N ARG A 98 3.50 10.08 2.31
CA ARG A 98 2.13 10.12 1.80
C ARG A 98 2.11 10.11 0.27
N GLY A 99 0.97 9.74 -0.32
CA GLY A 99 0.77 9.69 -1.76
C GLY A 99 0.95 8.28 -2.33
N LEU A 100 1.22 8.18 -3.63
CA LEU A 100 1.20 6.90 -4.36
C LEU A 100 2.10 5.82 -3.76
N ASP A 101 3.33 6.19 -3.39
CA ASP A 101 4.34 5.31 -2.77
C ASP A 101 4.20 5.19 -1.24
N GLY A 102 3.21 5.85 -0.66
CA GLY A 102 3.06 6.05 0.78
C GLY A 102 1.83 5.41 1.40
N GLN A 103 1.43 5.98 2.53
CA GLN A 103 0.13 5.76 3.17
C GLN A 103 -0.82 6.93 2.90
#